data_AF-A0A2V8IHA2-F1
#
_entry.id   AF-A0A2V8IHA2-F1
#
_cell.length_a   1.000
_cell.length_b   1.000
_cell.length_c   1.000
_cell.angle_alpha   90.00
_cell.angle_beta   90.00
_cell.angle_gamma   90.00
#
_symmetry.space_group_name_H-M   'P 1'
#
loop_
_entity.id
_entity.type
_entity.pdbx_description
1 polymer ?
#
loop_
_entity_poly.entity_id
_entity_poly.type
_entity_poly.pdbx_seq_one_letter_code
_entity_poly.pdbx_strand_id
1 'polypeptide(L)'
;MDQKGRIPEDRWNLAYEELLVAEGSDWMWWFGNDFSSDDDAIFDSLFRQHIGNIFQIAGLPVPEGLSEPIKKNLEGKKLVMAPPPQT
;
A
#
# COMPACT_ATOMS: atom_id res chain seq x y z
N MET A 1 11.37 19.35 7.54
CA MET A 1 10.36 18.31 7.86
C MET A 1 9.24 18.97 8.66
N ASP A 2 8.54 19.94 8.05
CA ASP A 2 7.81 20.99 8.77
C ASP A 2 6.27 20.91 8.57
N GLN A 3 5.75 19.69 8.44
CA GLN A 3 4.29 19.44 8.42
C GLN A 3 3.77 18.69 9.65
N LYS A 4 4.65 18.31 10.60
CA LYS A 4 4.26 17.60 11.84
C LYS A 4 3.21 18.35 12.68
N GLY A 5 3.09 19.68 12.52
CA GLY A 5 2.12 20.49 13.29
C GLY A 5 0.67 20.47 12.80
N ARG A 6 0.36 19.79 11.69
CA ARG A 6 -1.01 19.76 11.11
C ARG A 6 -1.77 18.46 11.33
N ILE A 7 -1.10 17.36 11.66
CA ILE A 7 -1.70 16.05 11.82
C ILE A 7 -1.73 15.74 13.33
N PRO A 8 -2.91 15.38 13.91
CA PRO A 8 -3.00 14.91 15.29
C PRO A 8 -1.99 13.80 15.57
N GLU A 9 -1.38 13.79 16.76
CA GLU A 9 -0.31 12.84 17.12
C GLU A 9 -0.74 11.38 16.94
N ASP A 10 -1.98 11.03 17.28
CA ASP A 10 -2.53 9.69 17.06
C ASP A 10 -2.56 9.29 15.58
N ARG A 11 -2.94 10.23 14.70
CA ARG A 11 -2.93 10.00 13.25
C ARG A 11 -1.51 9.94 12.71
N TRP A 12 -0.60 10.74 13.25
CA TRP A 12 0.81 10.67 12.88
C TRP A 12 1.37 9.28 13.20
N ASN A 13 1.10 8.75 14.39
CA ASN A 13 1.57 7.42 14.79
C ASN A 13 0.99 6.32 13.90
N LEU A 14 -0.31 6.37 13.58
CA LEU A 14 -0.95 5.43 12.64
C LEU A 14 -0.35 5.51 11.23
N ALA A 15 -0.15 6.72 10.69
CA ALA A 15 0.49 6.88 9.38
C ALA A 15 1.94 6.39 9.38
N TYR A 16 2.63 6.55 10.51
CA TYR A 16 4.00 6.08 10.67
C TYR A 16 4.09 4.55 10.76
N GLU A 17 3.14 3.89 11.42
CA GLU A 17 3.04 2.42 11.43
C GLU A 17 2.79 1.87 10.02
N GLU A 18 1.84 2.46 9.28
CA GLU A 18 1.58 2.10 7.88
C GLU A 18 2.82 2.31 6.99
N LEU A 19 3.57 3.39 7.22
CA LEU A 19 4.83 3.65 6.51
C LEU A 19 5.89 2.58 6.80
N LEU A 20 6.03 2.14 8.06
CA LEU A 20 6.97 1.08 8.42
C LEU A 20 6.60 -0.25 7.76
N VAL A 21 5.31 -0.55 7.63
CA VAL A 21 4.84 -1.73 6.89
C VAL A 21 5.20 -1.60 5.41
N ALA A 22 5.00 -0.43 4.81
CA ALA A 22 5.34 -0.17 3.40
C ALA A 22 6.86 -0.16 3.11
N GLU A 23 7.71 0.13 4.10
CA GLU A 23 9.18 0.09 3.96
C GLU A 23 9.77 -1.32 4.10
N GLY A 24 8.95 -2.32 4.45
CA GLY A 24 9.39 -3.70 4.59
C GLY A 24 10.13 -4.21 3.35
N SER A 25 11.29 -4.85 3.55
CA SER A 25 12.08 -5.41 2.44
C SER A 25 11.35 -6.52 1.67
N ASP A 26 10.31 -7.11 2.27
CA ASP A 26 9.43 -8.10 1.66
C ASP A 26 8.80 -7.58 0.35
N TRP A 27 8.51 -6.27 0.25
CA TRP A 27 7.98 -5.67 -0.99
C TRP A 27 9.02 -5.67 -2.11
N MET A 28 10.27 -5.35 -1.80
CA MET A 28 11.37 -5.36 -2.77
C MET A 28 11.62 -6.78 -3.30
N TRP A 29 11.44 -7.80 -2.46
CA TRP A 29 11.48 -9.19 -2.87
C TRP A 29 10.30 -9.56 -3.78
N TRP A 30 9.09 -9.11 -3.43
CA TRP A 30 7.86 -9.41 -4.19
C TRP A 30 7.78 -8.75 -5.58
N PHE A 31 8.31 -7.54 -5.72
CA PHE A 31 8.40 -6.83 -7.00
C PHE A 31 9.66 -7.18 -7.82
N GLY A 32 10.48 -8.13 -7.34
CA GLY A 32 11.63 -8.65 -8.07
C GLY A 32 11.23 -9.31 -9.40
N ASN A 33 12.12 -9.21 -10.40
CA ASN A 33 11.87 -9.69 -11.76
C ASN A 33 11.76 -11.22 -11.87
N ASP A 34 12.27 -11.96 -10.89
CA ASP A 34 12.37 -13.42 -10.91
C ASP A 34 11.22 -14.16 -10.18
N PHE A 35 10.31 -13.42 -9.53
CA PHE A 35 9.25 -14.01 -8.71
C PHE A 35 7.87 -13.48 -9.11
N SER A 36 7.09 -14.32 -9.79
CA SER A 36 5.67 -14.10 -10.05
C SER A 36 4.86 -15.28 -9.53
N SER A 37 3.92 -15.01 -8.63
CA SER A 37 2.98 -16.00 -8.10
C SER A 37 1.54 -15.59 -8.44
N ASP A 38 0.58 -16.51 -8.26
CA ASP A 38 -0.85 -16.21 -8.44
C ASP A 38 -1.34 -15.09 -7.50
N ASP A 39 -0.67 -14.92 -6.35
CA ASP A 39 -0.96 -13.88 -5.36
C ASP A 39 -0.39 -12.50 -5.73
N ASP A 40 0.31 -12.36 -6.87
CA ASP A 40 0.96 -11.11 -7.30
C ASP A 40 0.02 -9.91 -7.20
N ALA A 41 -1.24 -10.13 -7.58
CA ALA A 41 -2.27 -9.11 -7.57
C ALA A 41 -2.75 -8.74 -6.16
N ILE A 42 -2.78 -9.70 -5.24
CA ILE A 42 -3.20 -9.46 -3.85
C ILE A 42 -2.16 -8.60 -3.16
N PHE A 43 -0.88 -8.97 -3.27
CA PHE A 43 0.22 -8.22 -2.67
C PHE A 43 0.39 -6.83 -3.32
N ASP A 44 0.20 -6.71 -4.64
CA ASP A 44 0.17 -5.43 -5.32
C ASP A 44 -0.93 -4.50 -4.74
N SER A 45 -2.15 -5.03 -4.58
CA SER A 45 -3.25 -4.27 -3.99
C SER A 45 -2.99 -3.91 -2.52
N LEU A 46 -2.40 -4.83 -1.75
CA LEU A 46 -2.10 -4.62 -0.34
C LEU A 46 -1.06 -3.52 -0.16
N PHE A 47 0.02 -3.55 -0.94
CA PHE A 47 1.03 -2.49 -0.95
C PHE A 47 0.43 -1.12 -1.30
N ARG A 48 -0.39 -1.08 -2.36
CA ARG A 48 -1.09 0.15 -2.76
C ARG A 48 -2.05 0.64 -1.68
N GLN A 49 -2.71 -0.27 -0.97
CA GLN A 49 -3.58 0.08 0.15
C GLN A 49 -2.80 0.71 1.31
N HIS A 50 -1.63 0.17 1.70
CA HIS A 50 -0.78 0.78 2.73
C HIS A 50 -0.38 2.22 2.37
N ILE A 51 0.06 2.44 1.13
CA ILE A 51 0.35 3.80 0.65
C ILE A 51 -0.92 4.67 0.71
N GLY A 52 -2.07 4.16 0.26
CA GLY A 52 -3.33 4.89 0.29
C GLY A 52 -3.74 5.30 1.70
N ASN A 53 -3.59 4.40 2.66
CA ASN A 53 -3.85 4.63 4.08
C ASN A 53 -2.97 5.77 4.62
N ILE A 54 -1.67 5.78 4.31
CA ILE A 54 -0.75 6.85 4.73
C ILE A 54 -1.26 8.22 4.26
N PHE A 55 -1.64 8.34 2.98
CA PHE A 55 -2.19 9.60 2.43
C PHE A 55 -3.51 9.99 3.09
N GLN A 56 -4.43 9.03 3.28
CA GLN A 56 -5.72 9.29 3.93
C GLN A 56 -5.56 9.73 5.39
N ILE A 57 -4.71 9.05 6.16
CA ILE A 57 -4.43 9.37 7.57
C ILE A 57 -3.76 10.74 7.68
N ALA A 58 -2.84 11.04 6.75
CA ALA A 58 -2.20 12.35 6.65
C ALA A 58 -3.14 13.48 6.17
N GLY A 59 -4.36 13.15 5.75
CA GLY A 59 -5.32 14.11 5.20
C GLY A 59 -4.89 14.69 3.85
N LEU A 60 -4.05 13.95 3.11
CA LEU A 60 -3.57 14.32 1.79
C LEU A 60 -4.40 13.63 0.70
N PRO A 61 -4.54 14.26 -0.48
CA PRO A 61 -5.18 13.60 -1.61
C PRO A 61 -4.36 12.37 -2.04
N VAL A 62 -5.05 11.24 -2.22
CA VAL A 62 -4.43 10.01 -2.73
C VAL A 62 -4.07 10.22 -4.21
N PRO A 63 -2.84 9.90 -4.65
CA PRO A 63 -2.43 10.05 -6.04
C PRO A 63 -3.22 9.09 -6.97
N GLU A 64 -3.65 9.58 -8.13
CA GLU A 64 -4.49 8.81 -9.07
C GLU A 64 -3.82 7.51 -9.54
N GLY A 65 -2.51 7.53 -9.75
CA GLY A 65 -1.71 6.37 -10.16
C GLY A 65 -1.64 5.24 -9.12
N LEU A 66 -2.11 5.47 -7.88
CA LEU A 66 -2.23 4.40 -6.88
C LEU A 66 -3.37 3.41 -7.21
N SER A 67 -4.27 3.80 -8.11
CA SER A 67 -5.34 2.94 -8.60
C SER A 67 -4.83 1.89 -9.59
N GLU A 68 -3.66 2.13 -10.19
CA GLU A 68 -3.04 1.28 -11.20
C GLU A 68 -2.11 0.26 -10.53
N PRO A 69 -2.08 -1.00 -11.01
CA PRO A 69 -1.16 -2.00 -10.50
C PRO A 69 0.29 -1.66 -10.85
N ILE A 70 1.20 -1.90 -9.93
CA ILE A 70 2.65 -1.63 -10.07
C ILE A 70 3.29 -2.67 -10.99
N LYS A 71 2.89 -3.95 -10.87
CA LYS A 71 3.33 -4.98 -11.83
C LYS A 71 2.56 -4.84 -13.15
N LYS A 72 3.28 -4.56 -14.24
CA LYS A 72 2.72 -4.45 -15.60
C LYS A 72 2.03 -5.72 -16.11
N ASN A 73 2.33 -6.90 -15.56
CA ASN A 73 1.66 -8.15 -15.93
C ASN A 73 0.26 -8.31 -15.29
N LEU A 74 -0.14 -7.38 -14.41
CA LEU A 74 -1.46 -7.34 -13.76
C LEU A 74 -2.42 -6.34 -14.40
N GLU A 75 -1.96 -5.51 -15.34
CA GLU A 75 -2.79 -4.60 -16.12
C GLU A 75 -3.99 -5.36 -16.72
N GLY A 76 -5.21 -5.03 -16.27
CA GLY A 76 -6.45 -5.66 -16.76
C GLY A 76 -6.90 -6.95 -16.05
N LYS A 77 -6.18 -7.45 -15.03
CA LYS A 77 -6.65 -8.58 -14.22
C LYS A 77 -7.58 -8.10 -13.10
N LYS A 78 -8.87 -8.50 -13.15
CA LYS A 78 -9.84 -8.22 -12.08
C LYS A 78 -9.49 -9.04 -10.83
N LEU A 79 -9.20 -8.34 -9.74
CA LEU A 79 -9.05 -8.90 -8.40
C LEU A 79 -10.41 -9.24 -7.80
N VAL A 80 -10.57 -10.48 -7.32
CA VAL A 80 -11.63 -10.90 -6.38
C VAL A 80 -10.97 -11.11 -5.02
N MET A 81 -10.98 -10.08 -4.18
CA MET A 81 -10.44 -10.17 -2.82
C MET A 81 -11.57 -10.66 -1.90
N ALA A 82 -11.47 -11.88 -1.38
CA ALA A 82 -12.31 -12.31 -0.26
C ALA A 82 -11.95 -11.45 0.97
N PRO A 83 -12.93 -11.07 1.81
CA PRO A 83 -12.66 -10.23 2.99
C PRO A 83 -11.62 -10.91 3.88
N PRO A 84 -10.71 -10.14 4.51
CA PRO A 84 -9.70 -10.71 5.39
C PRO A 84 -10.38 -11.54 6.50
N PRO A 85 -9.82 -12.69 6.89
CA PRO A 85 -10.37 -13.48 7.98
C PRO A 85 -10.35 -12.63 9.26
N GLN A 86 -11.53 -12.38 9.83
CA GLN A 86 -11.66 -11.78 11.15
C GLN A 86 -11.13 -12.80 12.18
N THR A 87 -9.93 -12.56 12.72
CA THR A 87 -9.42 -13.27 13.92
C THR A 87 -9.46 -12.31 15.09
#